data_AF-A0A9W7KUH0-F1
#
_entry.id   AF-A0A9W7KUH0-F1
#
_cell.length_a   1.000
_cell.length_b   1.000
_cell.length_c   1.000
_cell.angle_alpha   90.00
_cell.angle_beta   90.00
_cell.angle_gamma   90.00
#
_symmetry.space_group_name_H-M   'P 1'
#
loop_
_entity.id
_entity.type
_entity.pdbx_description
1 polymer ?
#
loop_
_entity_poly.entity_id
_entity_poly.type
_entity_poly.pdbx_seq_one_letter_code
_entity_poly.pdbx_strand_id
1 'polypeptide(L)'
;MSTPPSVPPSSPPTSLDSRYKLGRSQISTSHIPTIEKGITLLGKLLQASIEKTGERSVETAVLSYEYGRGLWRSVTVRRDLGSEEGVEEEEGIKEEEEPTPTTTTTTTTTTTTTSFPPSPPTSRSDSEDFGIALENVELTWEVYQKNSQYTVPDADVKGEEPEKKKVKVEEVEFTPKFKEYCFKELPRVIIGHGDICNAMKLPMRSYKSYLSALLILEDGIENTKGVEKVKRYRRVVDCLVCVCESLLEIEGEVKDEEGEVIIEEGDKLETILGYYTSGRENLQKCIYAFGEGVGDGEGEEMKEEKGMVCQIAVLLMAVEGRIREREEELKEKGKRRGEGDKK
;
A
#
# COMPACT_ATOMS: atom_id res chain seq x y z
N MET A 1 -6.00 -7.04 -54.73
CA MET A 1 -6.48 -6.29 -53.55
C MET A 1 -6.41 -7.24 -52.37
N SER A 2 -5.36 -7.14 -51.55
CA SER A 2 -5.21 -7.98 -50.36
C SER A 2 -6.11 -7.44 -49.27
N THR A 3 -7.04 -8.26 -48.80
CA THR A 3 -7.86 -7.94 -47.63
C THR A 3 -6.96 -7.74 -46.42
N PRO A 4 -7.13 -6.66 -45.64
CA PRO A 4 -6.37 -6.48 -44.41
C PRO A 4 -6.64 -7.67 -43.48
N PRO A 5 -5.63 -8.14 -42.72
CA PRO A 5 -5.80 -9.26 -41.80
C PRO A 5 -6.90 -8.90 -40.80
N SER A 6 -7.91 -9.78 -40.72
CA SER A 6 -8.98 -9.72 -39.72
C SER A 6 -8.33 -9.70 -38.34
N VAL A 7 -8.39 -8.55 -37.66
CA VAL A 7 -7.98 -8.45 -36.26
C VAL A 7 -8.84 -9.44 -35.47
N PRO A 8 -8.25 -10.44 -34.79
CA PRO A 8 -9.02 -11.38 -34.01
C PRO A 8 -9.84 -10.63 -32.95
N PRO A 9 -11.05 -11.11 -32.60
CA PRO A 9 -11.87 -10.46 -31.60
C PRO A 9 -11.06 -10.28 -30.32
N SER A 10 -10.87 -9.03 -29.90
CA SER A 10 -10.14 -8.68 -28.69
C SER A 10 -10.76 -9.47 -27.55
N SER A 11 -9.97 -10.35 -26.95
CA SER A 11 -10.42 -11.08 -25.77
C SER A 11 -10.87 -10.09 -24.68
N PRO A 12 -11.82 -10.45 -23.82
CA PRO A 12 -12.23 -9.56 -22.75
C PRO A 12 -10.99 -9.17 -21.92
N PRO A 13 -10.89 -7.90 -21.48
CA PRO A 13 -9.80 -7.44 -20.63
C PRO A 13 -9.57 -8.40 -19.47
N THR A 14 -8.31 -8.66 -19.14
CA THR A 14 -7.91 -9.54 -18.02
C THR A 14 -8.61 -9.21 -16.70
N SER A 15 -8.92 -7.93 -16.47
CA SER A 15 -9.67 -7.45 -15.30
C SER A 15 -11.12 -7.99 -15.20
N LEU A 16 -11.68 -8.48 -16.30
CA LEU A 16 -13.00 -9.11 -16.36
C LEU A 16 -12.95 -10.63 -16.20
N ASP A 17 -11.77 -11.26 -16.22
CA ASP A 17 -11.61 -12.70 -16.02
C ASP A 17 -12.08 -13.09 -14.60
N SER A 18 -12.96 -14.08 -14.50
CA SER A 18 -13.48 -14.55 -13.21
C SER A 18 -12.38 -15.12 -12.31
N ARG A 19 -11.32 -15.69 -12.91
CA ARG A 19 -10.14 -16.20 -12.19
C ARG A 19 -9.33 -15.05 -11.60
N TYR A 20 -9.21 -13.93 -12.32
CA TYR A 20 -8.56 -12.72 -11.80
C TYR A 20 -9.31 -12.20 -10.56
N LYS A 21 -10.63 -12.07 -10.64
CA LYS A 21 -11.47 -11.63 -9.51
C LYS A 21 -11.37 -12.58 -8.31
N LEU A 22 -11.41 -13.89 -8.55
CA LEU A 22 -11.26 -14.91 -7.51
C LEU A 22 -9.88 -14.82 -6.85
N GLY A 23 -8.81 -14.72 -7.65
CA GLY A 23 -7.45 -14.57 -7.13
C GLY A 23 -7.30 -13.34 -6.24
N ARG A 24 -7.84 -12.20 -6.68
CA ARG A 24 -7.88 -10.95 -5.89
C ARG A 24 -8.65 -11.07 -4.59
N SER A 25 -9.79 -11.75 -4.61
CA SER A 25 -10.57 -12.00 -3.40
C SER A 25 -9.79 -12.87 -2.41
N GLN A 26 -9.12 -13.92 -2.90
CA GLN A 26 -8.34 -14.84 -2.07
C GLN A 26 -7.14 -14.17 -1.40
N ILE A 27 -6.36 -13.36 -2.13
CA ILE A 27 -5.23 -12.62 -1.56
C ILE A 27 -5.67 -11.58 -0.52
N SER A 28 -6.92 -11.10 -0.56
CA SER A 28 -7.41 -10.08 0.37
C SER A 28 -7.85 -10.65 1.73
N THR A 29 -7.77 -11.96 1.92
CA THR A 29 -8.04 -12.61 3.21
C THR A 29 -6.82 -12.51 4.15
N SER A 30 -6.98 -12.94 5.41
CA SER A 30 -5.89 -13.11 6.39
C SER A 30 -5.47 -14.59 6.56
N HIS A 31 -6.04 -15.50 5.77
CA HIS A 31 -5.79 -16.93 5.90
C HIS A 31 -4.75 -17.41 4.89
N ILE A 32 -3.55 -17.78 5.35
CA ILE A 32 -2.39 -18.12 4.51
C ILE A 32 -2.72 -19.14 3.41
N PRO A 33 -3.36 -20.30 3.69
CA PRO A 33 -3.69 -21.27 2.64
C PRO A 33 -4.64 -20.71 1.56
N THR A 34 -5.45 -19.71 1.89
CA THR A 34 -6.32 -19.03 0.93
C THR A 34 -5.51 -18.06 0.07
N ILE A 35 -4.59 -17.30 0.68
CA ILE A 35 -3.69 -16.38 -0.02
C ILE A 35 -2.82 -17.15 -1.03
N GLU A 36 -2.23 -18.28 -0.65
CA GLU A 36 -1.40 -19.12 -1.53
C GLU A 36 -2.15 -19.65 -2.76
N LYS A 37 -3.43 -20.02 -2.59
CA LYS A 37 -4.30 -20.39 -3.72
C LYS A 37 -4.51 -19.22 -4.68
N GLY A 38 -4.71 -18.02 -4.13
CA GLY A 38 -4.83 -16.78 -4.89
C GLY A 38 -3.57 -16.47 -5.69
N ILE A 39 -2.40 -16.55 -5.05
CA ILE A 39 -1.08 -16.37 -5.69
C ILE A 39 -0.90 -17.37 -6.83
N THR A 40 -1.18 -18.65 -6.59
CA THR A 40 -1.04 -19.71 -7.60
C THR A 40 -1.94 -19.43 -8.82
N LEU A 41 -3.18 -18.98 -8.59
CA LEU A 41 -4.13 -18.66 -9.65
C LEU A 41 -3.66 -17.45 -10.47
N LEU A 42 -3.24 -16.38 -9.80
CA LEU A 42 -2.74 -15.17 -10.44
C LEU A 42 -1.44 -15.42 -11.21
N GLY A 43 -0.53 -16.23 -10.68
CA GLY A 43 0.71 -16.60 -11.36
C GLY A 43 0.48 -17.35 -12.68
N LYS A 44 -0.51 -18.28 -12.70
CA LYS A 44 -0.90 -18.97 -13.94
C LYS A 44 -1.50 -18.02 -14.97
N LEU A 45 -2.32 -17.07 -14.53
CA LEU A 45 -2.89 -16.03 -15.40
C LEU A 45 -1.80 -15.11 -15.95
N LEU A 46 -0.85 -14.70 -15.09
CA LEU A 46 0.28 -13.86 -15.45
C LEU A 46 1.09 -14.51 -16.57
N GLN A 47 1.49 -15.77 -16.40
CA GLN A 47 2.22 -16.52 -17.42
C GLN A 47 1.46 -16.57 -18.76
N ALA A 48 0.16 -16.90 -18.71
CA ALA A 48 -0.68 -16.93 -19.92
C ALA A 48 -0.83 -15.56 -20.58
N SER A 49 -0.84 -14.47 -19.80
CA SER A 49 -0.88 -13.10 -20.34
C SER A 49 0.45 -12.72 -20.97
N ILE A 50 1.59 -13.03 -20.34
CA ILE A 50 2.92 -12.79 -20.89
C ILE A 50 3.05 -13.46 -22.26
N GLU A 51 2.66 -14.73 -22.37
CA GLU A 51 2.72 -15.50 -23.62
C GLU A 51 1.82 -14.91 -24.72
N LYS A 52 0.70 -14.29 -24.34
CA LYS A 52 -0.31 -13.80 -25.28
C LYS A 52 -0.09 -12.36 -25.73
N THR A 53 0.20 -11.46 -24.78
CA THR A 53 0.22 -10.01 -24.98
C THR A 53 1.60 -9.39 -24.74
N GLY A 54 2.54 -10.16 -24.20
CA GLY A 54 3.89 -9.71 -23.87
C GLY A 54 3.98 -9.08 -22.48
N GLU A 55 5.16 -9.20 -21.89
CA GLU A 55 5.49 -8.77 -20.52
C GLU A 55 5.18 -7.30 -20.24
N ARG A 56 5.46 -6.41 -21.20
CA ARG A 56 5.26 -4.95 -21.07
C ARG A 56 3.85 -4.49 -21.45
N SER A 57 2.89 -5.40 -21.60
CA SER A 57 1.51 -5.04 -21.90
C SER A 57 0.77 -4.61 -20.64
N VAL A 58 -0.22 -3.73 -20.76
CA VAL A 58 -1.00 -3.28 -19.60
C VAL A 58 -1.85 -4.41 -19.01
N GLU A 59 -2.32 -5.33 -19.85
CA GLU A 59 -3.04 -6.53 -19.38
C GLU A 59 -2.17 -7.40 -18.49
N THR A 60 -0.89 -7.54 -18.83
CA THR A 60 0.10 -8.25 -18.02
C THR A 60 0.46 -7.47 -16.77
N ALA A 61 0.66 -6.15 -16.86
CA ALA A 61 0.99 -5.30 -15.74
C ALA A 61 -0.05 -5.37 -14.60
N VAL A 62 -1.35 -5.41 -14.92
CA VAL A 62 -2.42 -5.62 -13.92
C VAL A 62 -2.23 -6.94 -13.15
N LEU A 63 -1.84 -8.01 -13.84
CA LEU A 63 -1.59 -9.31 -13.22
C LEU A 63 -0.30 -9.34 -12.42
N SER A 64 0.77 -8.74 -12.95
CA SER A 64 2.06 -8.59 -12.27
C SER A 64 1.87 -7.93 -10.91
N TYR A 65 1.16 -6.81 -10.85
CA TYR A 65 0.89 -6.12 -9.59
C TYR A 65 0.09 -6.98 -8.60
N GLU A 66 -1.02 -7.60 -9.00
CA GLU A 66 -1.81 -8.41 -8.05
C GLU A 66 -1.05 -9.67 -7.61
N TYR A 67 -0.23 -10.25 -8.48
CA TYR A 67 0.65 -11.37 -8.13
C TYR A 67 1.71 -10.94 -7.11
N GLY A 68 2.44 -9.85 -7.38
CA GLY A 68 3.44 -9.29 -6.45
C GLY A 68 2.83 -8.89 -5.11
N ARG A 69 1.68 -8.22 -5.12
CA ARG A 69 0.90 -7.88 -3.91
C ARG A 69 0.51 -9.14 -3.12
N GLY A 70 0.14 -10.22 -3.80
CA GLY A 70 -0.16 -11.51 -3.18
C GLY A 70 1.06 -12.09 -2.45
N LEU A 71 2.22 -12.12 -3.11
CA LEU A 71 3.48 -12.60 -2.51
C LEU A 71 3.84 -11.79 -1.26
N TRP A 72 3.87 -10.46 -1.38
CA TRP A 72 4.12 -9.55 -0.27
C TRP A 72 3.19 -9.83 0.92
N ARG A 73 1.88 -9.90 0.66
CA ARG A 73 0.89 -10.11 1.72
C ARG A 73 1.02 -11.46 2.41
N SER A 74 1.38 -12.51 1.68
CA SER A 74 1.67 -13.82 2.26
C SER A 74 2.80 -13.74 3.28
N VAL A 75 3.88 -13.04 2.93
CA VAL A 75 5.02 -12.84 3.84
C VAL A 75 4.61 -12.02 5.07
N THR A 76 3.90 -10.91 4.89
CA THR A 76 3.44 -10.06 6.00
C THR A 76 2.59 -10.84 6.99
N VAL A 77 1.57 -11.57 6.51
CA VAL A 77 0.68 -12.35 7.38
C VAL A 77 1.43 -13.49 8.08
N ARG A 78 2.38 -14.15 7.41
CA ARG A 78 3.24 -15.17 8.05
C ARG A 78 4.06 -14.58 9.19
N ARG A 79 4.63 -13.38 8.99
CA ARG A 79 5.41 -12.68 10.01
C ARG A 79 4.57 -12.28 11.20
N ASP A 80 3.38 -11.75 10.96
CA ASP A 80 2.47 -11.30 12.03
C ASP A 80 2.01 -12.49 12.88
N LEU A 81 1.66 -13.62 12.26
CA LEU A 81 1.31 -14.86 12.97
C LEU A 81 2.50 -15.48 13.72
N GLY A 82 3.70 -15.44 13.14
CA GLY A 82 4.91 -15.96 13.78
C GLY A 82 5.43 -15.10 14.94
N SER A 83 4.98 -13.85 15.06
CA SER A 83 5.36 -12.95 16.15
C SER A 83 4.51 -13.13 17.42
N GLU A 84 3.37 -13.81 17.34
CA GLU A 84 2.47 -14.02 18.49
C GLU A 84 2.82 -15.25 19.34
N GLU A 85 3.63 -16.20 18.83
CA GLU A 85 4.04 -17.41 19.56
C GLU A 85 5.24 -17.21 20.52
N GLY A 86 5.67 -15.96 20.75
CA GLY A 86 6.90 -15.63 21.48
C GLY A 86 6.76 -15.04 22.89
N VAL A 87 5.55 -14.96 23.46
CA VAL A 87 5.32 -14.43 24.81
C VAL A 87 4.59 -15.46 25.69
N GLU A 88 5.28 -16.56 26.02
CA GLU A 88 5.00 -17.28 27.27
C GLU A 88 5.94 -16.69 28.33
N GLU A 89 5.43 -15.71 29.07
CA GLU A 89 6.03 -15.29 30.34
C GLU A 89 5.97 -16.47 31.33
N GLU A 90 7.15 -17.01 31.66
CA GLU A 90 7.36 -17.75 32.89
C GLU A 90 7.08 -16.82 34.09
N GLU A 91 5.85 -16.79 34.58
CA GLU A 91 5.60 -16.49 36.01
C GLU A 91 5.23 -17.78 36.73
N GLY A 92 6.25 -18.39 37.33
CA GLY A 92 6.09 -19.44 38.31
C GLY A 92 5.42 -18.90 39.57
N ILE A 93 4.15 -19.27 39.79
CA ILE A 93 3.50 -19.20 41.09
C ILE A 93 3.27 -20.62 41.58
N LYS A 94 3.88 -20.93 42.74
CA LYS A 94 3.82 -22.21 43.44
C LYS A 94 2.43 -22.49 44.03
N GLU A 95 2.08 -23.77 43.99
CA GLU A 95 0.91 -24.45 44.52
C GLU A 95 0.65 -24.26 46.03
N GLU A 96 -0.63 -24.31 46.43
CA GLU A 96 -1.10 -25.15 47.55
C GLU A 96 -2.59 -25.56 47.38
N GLU A 97 -2.85 -26.84 47.66
CA GLU A 97 -4.02 -27.73 47.42
C GLU A 97 -5.30 -27.47 48.29
N GLU A 98 -6.52 -27.43 47.69
CA GLU A 98 -7.67 -28.39 47.75
C GLU A 98 -8.70 -28.31 48.94
N PRO A 99 -9.95 -28.86 48.86
CA PRO A 99 -10.86 -29.10 47.71
C PRO A 99 -12.42 -28.93 47.94
N THR A 100 -13.17 -29.12 46.83
CA THR A 100 -14.58 -29.60 46.62
C THR A 100 -15.80 -28.64 46.69
N PRO A 101 -16.98 -28.99 46.10
CA PRO A 101 -17.26 -29.49 44.74
C PRO A 101 -18.45 -28.73 44.07
N THR A 102 -18.81 -29.04 42.79
CA THR A 102 -20.20 -29.19 42.27
C THR A 102 -20.46 -28.69 40.83
N THR A 103 -20.84 -29.65 39.96
CA THR A 103 -21.75 -29.62 38.78
C THR A 103 -21.29 -29.08 37.41
N THR A 104 -20.95 -30.05 36.55
CA THR A 104 -21.53 -30.39 35.23
C THR A 104 -21.96 -29.26 34.27
N THR A 105 -21.32 -29.20 33.10
CA THR A 105 -21.99 -29.24 31.78
C THR A 105 -20.99 -29.72 30.71
N THR A 106 -21.15 -30.97 30.28
CA THR A 106 -20.40 -31.59 29.19
C THR A 106 -21.00 -31.14 27.86
N THR A 107 -20.27 -30.32 27.10
CA THR A 107 -20.59 -30.04 25.69
C THR A 107 -19.54 -30.76 24.84
N THR A 108 -19.96 -31.83 24.19
CA THR A 108 -19.13 -32.66 23.31
C THR A 108 -18.95 -31.95 21.98
N THR A 109 -17.88 -31.18 21.81
CA THR A 109 -17.47 -30.64 20.52
C THR A 109 -16.70 -31.72 19.77
N THR A 110 -17.29 -32.25 18.69
CA THR A 110 -16.68 -33.23 17.80
C THR A 110 -15.57 -32.56 16.99
N THR A 111 -14.32 -32.66 17.45
CA THR A 111 -13.13 -32.28 16.70
C THR A 111 -12.97 -33.25 15.53
N THR A 112 -13.41 -32.84 14.34
CA THR A 112 -13.14 -33.57 13.11
C THR A 112 -11.71 -33.24 12.69
N THR A 113 -10.76 -34.03 13.19
CA THR A 113 -9.35 -33.99 12.78
C THR A 113 -9.24 -34.43 11.32
N THR A 114 -9.43 -33.48 10.41
CA THR A 114 -9.08 -33.65 9.01
C THR A 114 -7.56 -33.45 8.94
N SER A 115 -6.82 -34.56 8.97
CA SER A 115 -5.38 -34.56 8.74
C SER A 115 -5.11 -34.12 7.30
N PHE A 116 -4.82 -32.83 7.12
CA PHE A 116 -4.25 -32.36 5.86
C PHE A 116 -2.86 -32.98 5.70
N PRO A 117 -2.52 -33.47 4.50
CA PRO A 117 -1.16 -33.90 4.23
C PRO A 117 -0.20 -32.73 4.49
N PRO A 118 1.02 -32.99 5.02
CA PRO A 118 2.01 -31.94 5.19
C PRO A 118 2.22 -31.26 3.84
N SER A 119 1.98 -29.95 3.79
CA SER A 119 2.27 -29.12 2.62
C SER A 119 3.70 -29.41 2.18
N PRO A 120 3.96 -29.57 0.87
CA PRO A 120 5.33 -29.73 0.39
C PRO A 120 6.17 -28.56 0.92
N PRO A 121 7.42 -28.81 1.35
CA PRO A 121 8.31 -27.75 1.82
C PRO A 121 8.59 -26.83 0.64
N THR A 122 7.81 -25.77 0.53
CA THR A 122 8.08 -24.69 -0.41
C THR A 122 9.12 -23.84 0.31
N SER A 123 10.40 -24.25 0.23
CA SER A 123 11.52 -23.54 0.85
C SER A 123 11.85 -22.25 0.09
N ARG A 124 10.82 -21.50 -0.28
CA ARG A 124 10.95 -20.19 -0.90
C ARG A 124 11.21 -19.20 0.23
N SER A 125 12.34 -18.51 0.15
CA SER A 125 12.71 -17.57 1.21
C SER A 125 11.83 -16.33 1.13
N ASP A 126 11.41 -15.79 2.27
CA ASP A 126 10.62 -14.55 2.32
C ASP A 126 11.32 -13.39 1.59
N SER A 127 12.66 -13.36 1.62
CA SER A 127 13.47 -12.38 0.90
C SER A 127 13.33 -12.47 -0.62
N GLU A 128 13.18 -13.67 -1.17
CA GLU A 128 13.00 -13.89 -2.60
C GLU A 128 11.59 -13.45 -3.04
N ASP A 129 10.57 -13.75 -2.23
CA ASP A 129 9.19 -13.32 -2.48
C ASP A 129 9.06 -11.78 -2.45
N PHE A 130 9.77 -11.09 -1.55
CA PHE A 130 9.83 -9.61 -1.54
C PHE A 130 10.49 -9.04 -2.81
N GLY A 131 11.62 -9.62 -3.24
CA GLY A 131 12.32 -9.17 -4.45
C GLY A 131 11.43 -9.28 -5.69
N ILE A 132 10.76 -10.43 -5.85
CA ILE A 132 9.82 -10.66 -6.96
C ILE A 132 8.61 -9.73 -6.85
N ALA A 133 8.10 -9.48 -5.64
CA ALA A 133 7.00 -8.55 -5.44
C ALA A 133 7.38 -7.12 -5.89
N LEU A 134 8.56 -6.64 -5.48
CA LEU A 134 9.06 -5.33 -5.85
C LEU A 134 9.21 -5.19 -7.37
N GLU A 135 9.90 -6.13 -8.02
CA GLU A 135 10.10 -6.14 -9.48
C GLU A 135 8.77 -6.09 -10.24
N ASN A 136 7.78 -6.87 -9.82
CA ASN A 136 6.47 -6.89 -10.47
C ASN A 136 5.72 -5.56 -10.30
N VAL A 137 5.83 -4.91 -9.15
CA VAL A 137 5.18 -3.62 -8.92
C VAL A 137 5.90 -2.49 -9.64
N GLU A 138 7.24 -2.48 -9.67
CA GLU A 138 8.05 -1.53 -10.44
C GLU A 138 7.72 -1.62 -11.94
N LEU A 139 7.74 -2.82 -12.52
CA LEU A 139 7.34 -3.04 -13.91
C LEU A 139 5.92 -2.54 -14.18
N THR A 140 5.01 -2.78 -13.22
CA THR A 140 3.63 -2.30 -13.35
C THR A 140 3.59 -0.79 -13.37
N TRP A 141 4.25 -0.12 -12.43
CA TRP A 141 4.36 1.33 -12.38
C TRP A 141 4.88 1.87 -13.72
N GLU A 142 6.02 1.40 -14.20
CA GLU A 142 6.61 1.85 -15.47
C GLU A 142 5.60 1.78 -16.63
N VAL A 143 4.88 0.67 -16.73
CA VAL A 143 3.85 0.48 -17.76
C VAL A 143 2.71 1.48 -17.59
N TYR A 144 2.18 1.71 -16.38
CA TYR A 144 1.11 2.69 -16.20
C TYR A 144 1.57 4.14 -16.41
N GLN A 145 2.77 4.51 -15.97
CA GLN A 145 3.32 5.86 -16.17
C GLN A 145 3.46 6.17 -17.66
N LYS A 146 4.00 5.23 -18.44
CA LYS A 146 4.11 5.34 -19.90
C LYS A 146 2.75 5.54 -20.60
N ASN A 147 1.68 4.96 -20.06
CA ASN A 147 0.36 4.94 -20.70
C ASN A 147 -0.67 5.95 -20.14
N SER A 148 -0.39 6.57 -18.99
CA SER A 148 -1.33 7.47 -18.29
C SER A 148 -1.23 8.95 -18.69
N GLN A 149 -0.28 9.32 -19.56
CA GLN A 149 0.12 10.73 -19.85
C GLN A 149 0.69 11.49 -18.65
N TYR A 150 0.66 10.92 -17.45
CA TYR A 150 1.35 11.41 -16.27
C TYR A 150 2.81 10.96 -16.35
N THR A 151 3.70 11.89 -16.66
CA THR A 151 5.06 11.80 -16.14
C THR A 151 4.98 12.29 -14.72
N VAL A 152 5.11 11.40 -13.73
CA VAL A 152 5.48 11.83 -12.38
C VAL A 152 6.73 12.69 -12.58
N PRO A 153 6.72 13.98 -12.22
CA PRO A 153 7.95 14.76 -12.25
C PRO A 153 8.95 13.99 -11.40
N ASP A 154 10.18 13.78 -11.91
CA ASP A 154 11.27 13.51 -10.98
C ASP A 154 11.16 14.60 -9.93
N ALA A 155 11.00 14.19 -8.67
CA ALA A 155 10.83 15.11 -7.56
C ALA A 155 12.19 15.79 -7.30
N ASP A 156 12.65 16.55 -8.28
CA ASP A 156 13.70 17.54 -8.13
C ASP A 156 13.09 18.64 -7.28
N VAL A 157 13.34 18.53 -5.98
CA VAL A 157 13.02 19.51 -4.94
C VAL A 157 13.94 20.72 -5.12
N LYS A 158 13.88 21.39 -6.28
CA LYS A 158 14.40 22.75 -6.52
C LYS A 158 13.59 23.44 -7.60
N GLY A 159 12.40 23.93 -7.22
CA GLY A 159 11.82 25.22 -7.66
C GLY A 159 11.73 25.59 -9.15
N GLU A 160 12.03 24.71 -10.10
CA GLU A 160 11.92 24.98 -11.53
C GLU A 160 10.83 24.09 -12.16
N GLU A 161 9.93 24.71 -12.93
CA GLU A 161 8.89 24.01 -13.67
C GLU A 161 9.52 22.94 -14.59
N PRO A 162 9.13 21.66 -14.50
CA PRO A 162 9.73 20.63 -15.32
C PRO A 162 9.37 20.83 -16.80
N GLU A 163 10.37 21.09 -17.63
CA GLU A 163 10.23 21.09 -19.09
C GLU A 163 9.85 19.69 -19.58
N LYS A 164 8.64 19.57 -20.11
CA LYS A 164 8.05 18.31 -20.63
C LYS A 164 8.81 17.81 -21.86
N LYS A 165 9.85 16.99 -21.66
CA LYS A 165 10.52 16.28 -22.76
C LYS A 165 9.71 15.06 -23.19
N LYS A 166 8.96 15.19 -24.30
CA LYS A 166 8.19 14.09 -24.91
C LYS A 166 9.12 13.04 -25.51
N VAL A 167 9.22 11.88 -24.87
CA VAL A 167 9.80 10.67 -25.47
C VAL A 167 8.81 10.13 -26.51
N LYS A 168 9.23 10.05 -27.78
CA LYS A 168 8.42 9.45 -28.86
C LYS A 168 8.42 7.93 -28.72
N VAL A 169 7.36 7.42 -28.09
CA VAL A 169 6.96 6.01 -28.15
C VAL A 169 5.85 5.92 -29.20
N GLU A 170 5.83 4.87 -30.02
CA GLU A 170 4.70 4.57 -30.91
C GLU A 170 3.37 4.63 -30.13
N GLU A 171 2.57 5.65 -30.45
CA GLU A 171 1.33 6.02 -29.76
C GLU A 171 0.27 4.97 -30.09
N VAL A 172 0.14 3.95 -29.24
CA VAL A 172 -1.10 3.18 -29.20
C VAL A 172 -2.14 4.11 -28.57
N GLU A 173 -3.05 4.64 -29.39
CA GLU A 173 -4.15 5.48 -28.88
C GLU A 173 -5.07 4.65 -27.98
N PHE A 174 -4.86 4.75 -26.68
CA PHE A 174 -5.75 4.13 -25.71
C PHE A 174 -7.11 4.83 -25.67
N THR A 175 -8.17 4.03 -25.57
CA THR A 175 -9.52 4.56 -25.39
C THR A 175 -9.61 5.43 -24.13
N PRO A 176 -10.42 6.51 -24.12
CA PRO A 176 -10.57 7.38 -22.94
C PRO A 176 -10.95 6.61 -21.66
N LYS A 177 -11.78 5.57 -21.78
CA LYS A 177 -12.16 4.69 -20.67
C LYS A 177 -10.98 3.95 -20.05
N PHE A 178 -10.00 3.57 -20.86
CA PHE A 178 -8.80 2.90 -20.40
C PHE A 178 -7.86 3.88 -19.69
N LYS A 179 -7.71 5.10 -20.20
CA LYS A 179 -6.96 6.15 -19.50
C LYS A 179 -7.56 6.46 -18.13
N GLU A 180 -8.89 6.52 -18.04
CA GLU A 180 -9.59 6.69 -16.76
C GLU A 180 -9.35 5.50 -15.80
N TYR A 181 -9.34 4.27 -16.31
CA TYR A 181 -8.99 3.09 -15.52
C TYR A 181 -7.56 3.17 -15.00
N CYS A 182 -6.59 3.50 -15.87
CA CYS A 182 -5.21 3.70 -15.46
C CYS A 182 -5.08 4.77 -14.38
N PHE A 183 -5.80 5.89 -14.50
CA PHE A 183 -5.80 6.94 -13.50
C PHE A 183 -6.36 6.46 -12.15
N LYS A 184 -7.37 5.58 -12.15
CA LYS A 184 -7.96 5.02 -10.92
C LYS A 184 -7.04 4.01 -10.23
N GLU A 185 -6.32 3.18 -10.99
CA GLU A 185 -5.46 2.13 -10.42
C GLU A 185 -4.03 2.60 -10.14
N LEU A 186 -3.51 3.59 -10.86
CA LEU A 186 -2.11 4.02 -10.73
C LEU A 186 -1.73 4.45 -9.30
N PRO A 187 -2.51 5.28 -8.57
CA PRO A 187 -2.19 5.59 -7.18
C PRO A 187 -2.11 4.35 -6.29
N ARG A 188 -2.97 3.36 -6.53
CA ARG A 188 -2.99 2.11 -5.77
C ARG A 188 -1.73 1.26 -6.03
N VAL A 189 -1.26 1.24 -7.29
CA VAL A 189 0.01 0.58 -7.65
C VAL A 189 1.18 1.25 -6.95
N ILE A 190 1.25 2.59 -7.01
CA ILE A 190 2.35 3.36 -6.44
C ILE A 190 2.35 3.30 -4.90
N ILE A 191 1.17 3.32 -4.25
CA ILE A 191 1.09 3.10 -2.79
C ILE A 191 1.58 1.70 -2.46
N GLY A 192 1.13 0.67 -3.18
CA GLY A 192 1.59 -0.70 -2.96
C GLY A 192 3.10 -0.89 -3.16
N HIS A 193 3.71 -0.14 -4.08
CA HIS A 193 5.17 -0.07 -4.22
C HIS A 193 5.81 0.50 -2.94
N GLY A 194 5.26 1.61 -2.43
CA GLY A 194 5.70 2.22 -1.18
C GLY A 194 5.60 1.27 0.02
N ASP A 195 4.50 0.51 0.10
CA ASP A 195 4.28 -0.49 1.17
C ASP A 195 5.35 -1.59 1.16
N ILE A 196 5.70 -2.08 -0.03
CA ILE A 196 6.76 -3.08 -0.22
C ILE A 196 8.12 -2.50 0.19
N CYS A 197 8.47 -1.29 -0.28
CA CYS A 197 9.71 -0.63 0.10
C CYS A 197 9.80 -0.39 1.62
N ASN A 198 8.70 0.02 2.25
CA ASN A 198 8.64 0.22 3.69
C ASN A 198 8.86 -1.10 4.45
N ALA A 199 8.23 -2.18 4.00
CA ALA A 199 8.44 -3.51 4.57
C ALA A 199 9.89 -3.99 4.44
N MET A 200 10.56 -3.63 3.34
CA MET A 200 11.98 -3.88 3.08
C MET A 200 12.92 -2.91 3.80
N LYS A 201 12.41 -1.99 4.63
CA LYS A 201 13.19 -0.96 5.34
C LYS A 201 13.97 -0.04 4.40
N LEU A 202 13.33 0.36 3.29
CA LEU A 202 13.81 1.33 2.31
C LEU A 202 12.99 2.63 2.39
N PRO A 203 13.12 3.42 3.48
CA PRO A 203 12.19 4.51 3.78
C PRO A 203 12.24 5.67 2.77
N MET A 204 13.38 5.89 2.11
CA MET A 204 13.48 6.89 1.04
C MET A 204 12.66 6.50 -0.19
N ARG A 205 12.73 5.23 -0.59
CA ARG A 205 11.96 4.71 -1.72
C ARG A 205 10.47 4.70 -1.41
N SER A 206 10.09 4.33 -0.18
CA SER A 206 8.68 4.41 0.23
C SER A 206 8.18 5.85 0.20
N TYR A 207 8.95 6.81 0.76
CA TYR A 207 8.65 8.23 0.72
C TYR A 207 8.43 8.76 -0.72
N LYS A 208 9.37 8.52 -1.63
CA LYS A 208 9.25 8.94 -3.05
C LYS A 208 8.01 8.32 -3.71
N SER A 209 7.73 7.05 -3.42
CA SER A 209 6.55 6.36 -3.92
C SER A 209 5.27 7.04 -3.45
N TYR A 210 5.11 7.25 -2.14
CA TYR A 210 3.91 7.89 -1.60
C TYR A 210 3.74 9.32 -2.11
N LEU A 211 4.80 10.12 -2.22
CA LEU A 211 4.71 11.44 -2.85
C LEU A 211 4.20 11.37 -4.29
N SER A 212 4.70 10.42 -5.07
CA SER A 212 4.28 10.21 -6.46
C SER A 212 2.79 9.86 -6.53
N ALA A 213 2.28 9.04 -5.60
CA ALA A 213 0.87 8.72 -5.50
C ALA A 213 0.02 9.93 -5.09
N LEU A 214 0.50 10.73 -4.13
CA LEU A 214 -0.19 11.91 -3.62
C LEU A 214 -0.50 12.91 -4.73
N LEU A 215 0.47 13.20 -5.60
CA LEU A 215 0.30 14.11 -6.74
C LEU A 215 -0.85 13.70 -7.68
N ILE A 216 -1.09 12.40 -7.82
CA ILE A 216 -2.16 11.87 -8.68
C ILE A 216 -3.50 11.85 -7.93
N LEU A 217 -3.48 11.58 -6.62
CA LEU A 217 -4.68 11.55 -5.78
C LEU A 217 -5.32 12.93 -5.61
N GLU A 218 -4.50 13.97 -5.48
CA GLU A 218 -4.96 15.35 -5.36
C GLU A 218 -5.54 15.88 -6.68
N ASP A 219 -5.11 15.33 -7.82
CA ASP A 219 -5.56 15.78 -9.13
C ASP A 219 -7.06 15.53 -9.35
N GLY A 220 -7.76 16.61 -9.68
CA GLY A 220 -9.19 16.59 -9.98
C GLY A 220 -10.11 16.22 -8.81
N ILE A 221 -9.63 16.21 -7.56
CA ILE A 221 -10.46 15.86 -6.39
C ILE A 221 -11.69 16.77 -6.27
N GLU A 222 -11.52 18.07 -6.54
CA GLU A 222 -12.60 19.06 -6.47
C GLU A 222 -13.70 18.85 -7.52
N ASN A 223 -13.39 18.13 -8.60
CA ASN A 223 -14.35 17.80 -9.65
C ASN A 223 -15.16 16.52 -9.33
N THR A 224 -14.82 15.81 -8.26
CA THR A 224 -15.54 14.60 -7.84
C THR A 224 -16.68 14.90 -6.88
N LYS A 225 -17.70 14.03 -6.86
CA LYS A 225 -18.92 14.21 -6.05
C LYS A 225 -19.31 12.91 -5.35
N GLY A 226 -20.15 13.03 -4.32
CA GLY A 226 -20.71 11.91 -3.58
C GLY A 226 -19.63 11.06 -2.90
N VAL A 227 -19.88 9.74 -2.82
CA VAL A 227 -18.99 8.77 -2.16
C VAL A 227 -17.59 8.75 -2.77
N GLU A 228 -17.45 9.01 -4.06
CA GLU A 228 -16.13 9.04 -4.71
C GLU A 228 -15.26 10.20 -4.20
N LYS A 229 -15.86 11.36 -3.90
CA LYS A 229 -15.14 12.50 -3.30
C LYS A 229 -14.59 12.14 -1.92
N VAL A 230 -15.41 11.46 -1.11
CA VAL A 230 -15.01 10.93 0.20
C VAL A 230 -13.85 9.95 0.07
N LYS A 231 -13.96 8.97 -0.84
CA LYS A 231 -12.90 7.99 -1.11
C LYS A 231 -11.58 8.65 -1.49
N ARG A 232 -11.63 9.69 -2.33
CA ARG A 232 -10.43 10.42 -2.73
C ARG A 232 -9.78 11.16 -1.57
N TYR A 233 -10.53 11.95 -0.79
CA TYR A 233 -9.93 12.64 0.36
C TYR A 233 -9.38 11.64 1.37
N ARG A 234 -10.10 10.54 1.65
CA ARG A 234 -9.58 9.48 2.51
C ARG A 234 -8.24 8.95 2.02
N ARG A 235 -8.10 8.63 0.72
CA ARG A 235 -6.85 8.13 0.13
C ARG A 235 -5.72 9.16 0.18
N VAL A 236 -6.03 10.45 0.03
CA VAL A 236 -5.06 11.54 0.22
C VAL A 236 -4.53 11.54 1.66
N VAL A 237 -5.42 11.46 2.66
CA VAL A 237 -5.01 11.39 4.08
C VAL A 237 -4.19 10.13 4.36
N ASP A 238 -4.61 8.99 3.83
CA ASP A 238 -3.89 7.70 3.90
C ASP A 238 -2.46 7.83 3.37
N CYS A 239 -2.31 8.40 2.18
CA CYS A 239 -1.02 8.62 1.57
C CYS A 239 -0.14 9.61 2.37
N LEU A 240 -0.72 10.69 2.91
CA LEU A 240 -0.01 11.66 3.76
C LEU A 240 0.47 11.04 5.08
N VAL A 241 -0.30 10.12 5.68
CA VAL A 241 0.13 9.33 6.84
C VAL A 241 1.37 8.51 6.46
N CYS A 242 1.33 7.77 5.36
CA CYS A 242 2.46 6.96 4.90
C CYS A 242 3.72 7.79 4.58
N VAL A 243 3.54 9.01 4.03
CA VAL A 243 4.63 9.99 3.83
C VAL A 243 5.26 10.37 5.17
N CYS A 244 4.46 10.74 6.16
CA CYS A 244 4.94 11.13 7.48
C CYS A 244 5.69 9.98 8.17
N GLU A 245 5.13 8.77 8.14
CA GLU A 245 5.76 7.58 8.71
C GLU A 245 7.10 7.28 8.05
N SER A 246 7.17 7.31 6.72
CA SER A 246 8.42 7.07 5.99
C SER A 246 9.49 8.09 6.36
N LEU A 247 9.13 9.37 6.47
CA LEU A 247 10.06 10.43 6.89
C LEU A 247 10.50 10.27 8.35
N LEU A 248 9.63 9.81 9.25
CA LEU A 248 9.96 9.55 10.65
C LEU A 248 10.98 8.42 10.81
N GLU A 249 10.96 7.40 9.94
CA GLU A 249 11.92 6.28 9.95
C GLU A 249 13.34 6.66 9.50
N ILE A 250 13.51 7.75 8.74
CA ILE A 250 14.83 8.15 8.23
C ILE A 250 15.63 8.84 9.34
N GLU A 251 16.84 8.37 9.66
CA GLU A 251 17.72 9.07 10.60
C GLU A 251 18.56 10.15 9.90
N GLY A 252 18.68 11.32 10.51
CA GLY A 252 19.48 12.44 9.98
C GLY A 252 18.85 13.14 8.77
N GLU A 253 19.70 13.51 7.81
CA GLU A 253 19.32 14.13 6.54
C GLU A 253 18.59 13.14 5.62
N VAL A 254 17.61 13.63 4.88
CA VAL A 254 16.88 12.87 3.85
C VAL A 254 17.65 13.00 2.54
N LYS A 255 18.19 11.88 2.03
CA LYS A 255 19.00 11.85 0.80
C LYS A 255 18.34 11.03 -0.30
N ASP A 256 18.52 11.41 -1.55
CA ASP A 256 18.07 10.62 -2.69
C ASP A 256 18.97 9.37 -2.92
N GLU A 257 18.79 8.69 -4.06
CA GLU A 257 19.55 7.48 -4.37
C GLU A 257 20.99 7.81 -4.79
N GLU A 258 21.20 9.03 -5.29
CA GLU A 258 22.50 9.63 -5.64
C GLU A 258 23.28 10.15 -4.42
N GLY A 259 22.61 10.31 -3.28
CA GLY A 259 23.16 10.83 -2.04
C GLY A 259 23.05 12.34 -1.88
N GLU A 260 22.33 13.04 -2.76
CA GLU A 260 22.03 14.46 -2.62
C GLU A 260 21.01 14.70 -1.51
N VAL A 261 21.24 15.76 -0.73
CA VAL A 261 20.35 16.13 0.38
C VAL A 261 19.09 16.79 -0.18
N ILE A 262 17.95 16.13 0.06
CA ILE A 262 16.61 16.63 -0.29
C ILE A 262 16.03 17.46 0.85
N ILE A 263 16.20 16.99 2.09
CA ILE A 263 15.72 17.67 3.30
C ILE A 263 16.83 17.62 4.36
N GLU A 264 17.24 18.80 4.83
CA GLU A 264 18.22 18.91 5.90
C GLU A 264 17.66 18.35 7.23
N GLU A 265 18.54 17.84 8.10
CA GLU A 265 18.11 17.27 9.39
C GLU A 265 17.32 18.27 10.24
N GLY A 266 17.67 19.57 10.18
CA GLY A 266 16.99 20.65 10.89
C GLY A 266 15.56 20.91 10.40
N ASP A 267 15.32 20.75 9.10
CA ASP A 267 14.04 21.06 8.44
C ASP A 267 13.12 19.85 8.36
N LYS A 268 13.63 18.65 8.66
CA LYS A 268 12.88 17.40 8.51
C LYS A 268 11.60 17.39 9.35
N LEU A 269 11.69 17.84 10.60
CA LEU A 269 10.54 17.84 11.49
C LEU A 269 9.46 18.84 11.02
N GLU A 270 9.87 20.02 10.57
CA GLU A 270 8.96 21.02 10.00
C GLU A 270 8.28 20.48 8.74
N THR A 271 9.03 19.79 7.88
CA THR A 271 8.50 19.13 6.68
C THR A 271 7.45 18.07 7.03
N ILE A 272 7.74 17.21 8.03
CA ILE A 272 6.77 16.22 8.53
C ILE A 272 5.52 16.89 9.08
N LEU A 273 5.67 17.97 9.86
CA LEU A 273 4.55 18.76 10.40
C LEU A 273 3.69 19.39 9.28
N GLY A 274 4.31 19.81 8.18
CA GLY A 274 3.61 20.29 6.99
C GLY A 274 2.69 19.22 6.39
N TYR A 275 3.22 18.02 6.14
CA TYR A 275 2.41 16.89 5.63
C TYR A 275 1.33 16.45 6.61
N TYR A 276 1.64 16.38 7.91
CA TYR A 276 0.67 16.06 8.95
C TYR A 276 -0.48 17.08 9.00
N THR A 277 -0.17 18.38 8.92
CA THR A 277 -1.17 19.46 8.90
C THR A 277 -2.06 19.35 7.67
N SER A 278 -1.46 19.12 6.48
CA SER A 278 -2.22 18.84 5.25
C SER A 278 -3.12 17.61 5.41
N GLY A 279 -2.66 16.56 6.10
CA GLY A 279 -3.44 15.37 6.41
C GLY A 279 -4.67 15.68 7.26
N ARG A 280 -4.54 16.54 8.28
CA ARG A 280 -5.66 16.99 9.11
C ARG A 280 -6.67 17.81 8.31
N GLU A 281 -6.20 18.73 7.46
CA GLU A 281 -7.07 19.54 6.61
C GLU A 281 -7.84 18.67 5.63
N ASN A 282 -7.19 17.70 4.98
CA ASN A 282 -7.83 16.76 4.07
C ASN A 282 -8.80 15.82 4.81
N LEU A 283 -8.53 15.44 6.06
CA LEU A 283 -9.47 14.69 6.89
C LEU A 283 -10.73 15.52 7.20
N GLN A 284 -10.58 16.81 7.51
CA GLN A 284 -11.72 17.72 7.69
C GLN A 284 -12.54 17.86 6.39
N LYS A 285 -11.87 18.02 5.24
CA LYS A 285 -12.54 18.04 3.92
C LYS A 285 -13.26 16.72 3.63
N CYS A 286 -12.68 15.58 4.02
CA CYS A 286 -13.31 14.27 3.92
C CYS A 286 -14.61 14.19 4.74
N ILE A 287 -14.57 14.63 5.99
CA ILE A 287 -15.75 14.68 6.88
C ILE A 287 -16.82 15.65 6.33
N TYR A 288 -16.41 16.77 5.77
CA TYR A 288 -17.33 17.70 5.12
C TYR A 288 -18.00 17.06 3.89
N ALA A 289 -17.24 16.39 3.03
CA ALA A 289 -17.75 15.66 1.87
C ALA A 289 -18.72 14.53 2.28
N PHE A 290 -18.51 13.90 3.43
CA PHE A 290 -19.50 12.99 4.02
C PHE A 290 -20.83 13.69 4.24
N GLY A 291 -20.82 14.87 4.88
CA GLY A 291 -21.99 15.69 5.16
C GLY A 291 -22.75 16.12 3.89
N GLU A 292 -22.03 16.48 2.83
CA GLU A 292 -22.62 16.79 1.52
C GLU A 292 -23.31 15.57 0.89
N GLY A 293 -22.73 14.37 1.05
CA GLY A 293 -23.23 13.12 0.46
C GLY A 293 -24.40 12.46 1.20
N VAL A 294 -24.69 12.84 2.46
CA VAL A 294 -25.79 12.24 3.25
C VAL A 294 -27.17 12.49 2.63
N GLY A 295 -27.32 13.55 1.82
CA GLY A 295 -28.57 13.86 1.12
C GLY A 295 -29.01 12.80 0.10
N ASP A 296 -28.07 12.00 -0.43
CA ASP A 296 -28.32 11.06 -1.52
C ASP A 296 -28.56 9.60 -1.05
N GLY A 297 -28.60 9.37 0.27
CA GLY A 297 -28.95 8.10 0.91
C GLY A 297 -27.76 7.36 1.52
N GLU A 298 -27.96 6.76 2.71
CA GLU A 298 -26.99 5.89 3.39
C GLU A 298 -26.86 4.53 2.68
N GLY A 299 -26.19 4.51 1.53
CA GLY A 299 -25.77 3.27 0.89
C GLY A 299 -24.79 2.48 1.76
N GLU A 300 -24.77 1.15 1.60
CA GLU A 300 -23.82 0.25 2.28
C GLU A 300 -22.36 0.70 2.09
N GLU A 301 -22.04 1.18 0.88
CA GLU A 301 -20.74 1.75 0.51
C GLU A 301 -20.33 2.96 1.38
N MET A 302 -21.28 3.81 1.76
CA MET A 302 -21.02 4.97 2.61
C MET A 302 -20.74 4.54 4.05
N LYS A 303 -21.36 3.45 4.53
CA LYS A 303 -21.10 2.89 5.85
C LYS A 303 -19.71 2.29 5.94
N GLU A 304 -19.27 1.59 4.89
CA GLU A 304 -17.91 1.06 4.80
C GLU A 304 -16.87 2.20 4.85
N GLU A 305 -17.05 3.23 4.03
CA GLU A 305 -16.14 4.38 4.01
C GLU A 305 -16.10 5.12 5.36
N LYS A 306 -17.22 5.17 6.10
CA LYS A 306 -17.23 5.75 7.45
C LYS A 306 -16.28 5.00 8.39
N GLY A 307 -16.27 3.67 8.34
CA GLY A 307 -15.34 2.85 9.10
C GLY A 307 -13.89 3.13 8.72
N MET A 308 -13.61 3.22 7.42
CA MET A 308 -12.27 3.50 6.89
C MET A 308 -11.77 4.90 7.28
N VAL A 309 -12.66 5.90 7.34
CA VAL A 309 -12.30 7.26 7.78
C VAL A 309 -12.05 7.35 9.28
N CYS A 310 -12.79 6.59 10.10
CA CYS A 310 -12.44 6.47 11.52
C CYS A 310 -11.06 5.83 11.70
N GLN A 311 -10.75 4.78 10.94
CA GLN A 311 -9.45 4.13 10.99
C GLN A 311 -8.32 5.09 10.61
N ILE A 312 -8.47 5.87 9.53
CA ILE A 312 -7.41 6.80 9.13
C ILE A 312 -7.23 7.94 10.12
N ALA A 313 -8.29 8.39 10.79
CA ALA A 313 -8.16 9.37 11.87
C ALA A 313 -7.31 8.83 13.04
N VAL A 314 -7.45 7.55 13.38
CA VAL A 314 -6.61 6.89 14.40
C VAL A 314 -5.15 6.85 13.97
N LEU A 315 -4.88 6.48 12.72
CA LEU A 315 -3.51 6.45 12.19
C LEU A 315 -2.88 7.85 12.17
N LEU A 316 -3.63 8.88 11.79
CA LEU A 316 -3.16 10.26 11.83
C LEU A 316 -2.82 10.73 13.26
N MET A 317 -3.59 10.31 14.27
CA MET A 317 -3.27 10.57 15.68
C MET A 317 -2.00 9.82 16.14
N ALA A 318 -1.78 8.60 15.66
CA ALA A 318 -0.55 7.86 15.96
C ALA A 318 0.68 8.57 15.40
N VAL A 319 0.59 9.12 14.18
CA VAL A 319 1.65 9.96 13.59
C VAL A 319 1.93 11.19 14.47
N GLU A 320 0.91 11.87 14.98
CA GLU A 320 1.09 13.01 15.90
C GLU A 320 1.90 12.62 17.15
N GLY A 321 1.60 11.45 17.72
CA GLY A 321 2.36 10.90 18.86
C GLY A 321 3.84 10.74 18.54
N ARG A 322 4.16 10.11 17.40
CA ARG A 322 5.55 9.89 16.95
C ARG A 322 6.28 11.20 16.65
N ILE A 323 5.59 12.21 16.09
CA ILE A 323 6.16 13.55 15.88
C ILE A 323 6.56 14.17 17.21
N ARG A 324 5.70 14.08 18.24
CA ARG A 324 5.96 14.62 19.58
C ARG A 324 7.14 13.92 20.26
N GLU A 325 7.21 12.60 20.18
CA GLU A 325 8.35 11.83 20.68
C GLU A 325 9.66 12.31 20.05
N ARG A 326 9.67 12.49 18.71
CA ARG A 326 10.86 12.96 18.00
C ARG A 326 11.26 14.39 18.38
N GLU A 327 10.29 15.27 18.62
CA GLU A 327 10.54 16.61 19.15
C GLU A 327 11.24 16.59 20.51
N GLU A 328 10.79 15.72 21.40
CA GLU A 328 11.37 15.58 22.74
C GLU A 328 12.81 15.07 22.67
N GLU A 329 13.08 14.06 21.83
CA GLU A 329 14.43 13.55 21.59
C GLU A 329 15.39 14.64 21.07
N LEU A 330 14.93 15.47 20.13
CA LEU A 330 15.74 16.57 19.59
C LEU A 330 16.03 17.64 20.66
N LYS A 331 15.04 17.97 21.51
CA LYS A 331 15.21 18.89 22.63
C LYS A 331 16.22 18.35 23.66
N GLU A 332 16.17 17.05 23.96
CA GLU A 332 17.14 16.42 24.87
C GLU A 332 18.57 16.40 24.30
N LYS A 333 18.72 16.05 23.02
CA LYS A 333 20.04 16.09 22.34
C LYS A 333 20.62 17.50 22.34
N GLY A 334 19.80 18.53 22.12
CA GLY A 334 20.22 19.94 22.19
C GLY A 334 20.73 20.35 23.58
N LYS A 335 20.04 19.95 24.66
CA LYS A 335 20.47 20.22 26.04
C LYS A 335 21.84 19.60 26.35
N ARG A 336 22.06 18.34 25.96
CA ARG A 336 23.34 17.64 26.20
C ARG A 336 24.51 18.29 25.47
N ARG A 337 24.30 18.82 24.26
CA ARG A 337 25.35 19.55 23.51
C ARG A 337 25.73 20.86 24.20
N GLY A 338 24.77 21.61 24.73
CA GLY A 338 25.02 22.89 25.41
C GLY A 338 25.74 22.79 26.77
N GLU A 339 25.73 21.62 27.42
CA GLU A 339 26.45 21.38 28.67
C GLU A 339 27.91 20.92 28.46
N GLY A 340 28.21 20.34 27.29
CA GLY A 340 29.56 19.89 26.92
C GLY A 340 30.54 21.03 26.64
N ASP A 341 30.06 22.13 26.03
CA ASP A 341 30.88 23.29 25.63
C ASP A 341 31.19 24.27 26.79
N LYS A 342 30.76 23.98 28.02
CA LYS A 342 31.01 24.81 29.21
C LYS A 342 32.16 24.31 30.10
N LYS A 343 32.96 23.35 29.66
CA LYS A 343 34.15 22.85 30.37
C LYS A 343 35.43 23.19 29.63
#